data_AF-A0A4R6LLA5-F1
#
_entry.id   AF-A0A4R6LLA5-F1
#
_cell.length_a   1.000
_cell.length_b   1.000
_cell.length_c   1.000
_cell.angle_alpha   90.00
_cell.angle_beta   90.00
_cell.angle_gamma   90.00
#
_symmetry.space_group_name_H-M   'P 1'
#
loop_
_entity.id
_entity.type
_entity.pdbx_description
1 polymer ?
#
loop_
_entity_poly.entity_id
_entity_poly.type
_entity_poly.pdbx_seq_one_letter_code
_entity_poly.pdbx_strand_id
1 'polypeptide(L)'
;MPKFLLSLIFICATTFTWAQDSQQEKLEQRKAQIQQEIRDNEKMLQSVKKKEKSAVNVFLIQANKIKLKEKLINTTAKQEKILNNDMYINQLKVNKLKRELAVLKEDYAKMILKSYKSRSEQSRAMFILSSESFLQAYKRAQYLKQYTNFRKNQGLEIQGKTAELVDYNAKLDGQRQVKKKIIAENQKERVTLEIEKKEQQKLVNEIKRDKNKIIADTRSKQQEAKRIDRQIDRLIREAIAEANRKAAAEKAKDNPGAPASTAPVSSSKIALTPEGKVLAADFKANRGKLPWPVEKGFISLGYGDQPHPLYPSLTVHNSGVEITTEQGATARAVFEGEVSSVMVLSPINRAVMIQHGDYFTVYQNLSQVFVSKGDKVNIKQSIGKVRTSGDTGKTIIKFLILQNTSNNNPEGWLQNR
;
A
#
# COMPACT_ATOMS: atom_id res chain seq x y z
N MET A 1 -22.45 28.61 39.36
CA MET A 1 -21.72 28.33 38.09
C MET A 1 -20.48 29.21 38.12
N PRO A 2 -19.23 28.70 37.97
CA PRO A 2 -18.78 27.84 36.87
C PRO A 2 -17.84 26.71 37.36
N LYS A 3 -18.39 25.53 37.67
CA LYS A 3 -17.62 24.28 37.86
C LYS A 3 -17.54 23.45 36.56
N PHE A 4 -18.10 23.97 35.46
CA PHE A 4 -18.21 23.28 34.17
C PHE A 4 -17.11 23.63 33.16
N LEU A 5 -16.26 24.62 33.44
CA LEU A 5 -15.20 25.05 32.50
C LEU A 5 -13.86 24.31 32.69
N LEU A 6 -13.65 23.65 33.84
CA LEU A 6 -12.45 22.85 34.11
C LEU A 6 -12.59 21.37 33.70
N SER A 7 -13.81 20.89 33.44
CA SER A 7 -14.04 19.55 32.89
C SER A 7 -13.85 19.46 31.38
N LEU A 8 -13.83 20.61 30.66
CA LEU A 8 -13.67 20.63 29.19
C LEU A 8 -12.20 20.62 28.73
N ILE A 9 -11.26 20.98 29.63
CA ILE A 9 -9.81 20.95 29.33
C ILE A 9 -9.18 19.58 29.63
N PHE A 10 -9.87 18.71 30.37
CA PHE A 10 -9.37 17.37 30.68
C PHE A 10 -9.77 16.28 29.66
N ILE A 11 -10.63 16.61 28.68
CA ILE A 11 -11.08 15.68 27.63
C ILE A 11 -10.24 15.77 26.35
N CYS A 12 -9.45 16.85 26.16
CA CYS A 12 -8.64 17.03 24.95
C CYS A 12 -7.19 16.51 25.04
N ALA A 13 -6.78 15.91 26.15
CA ALA A 13 -5.39 15.42 26.33
C ALA A 13 -5.22 13.89 26.19
N THR A 14 -6.29 13.12 25.98
CA THR A 14 -6.22 11.65 25.88
C THR A 14 -6.24 11.11 24.44
N THR A 15 -6.24 11.96 23.42
CA THR A 15 -6.32 11.53 22.00
C THR A 15 -4.97 11.23 21.33
N PHE A 16 -3.84 11.33 22.05
CA PHE A 16 -2.51 11.11 21.46
C PHE A 16 -1.96 9.67 21.56
N THR A 17 -2.66 8.73 22.20
CA THR A 17 -2.16 7.35 22.37
C THR A 17 -2.63 6.34 21.32
N TRP A 18 -3.53 6.72 20.41
CA TRP A 18 -4.09 5.82 19.39
C TRP A 18 -3.41 5.92 18.01
N ALA A 19 -2.48 6.85 17.83
CA ALA A 19 -1.78 7.02 16.54
C ALA A 19 -0.72 5.94 16.28
N GLN A 20 -0.17 5.32 17.34
CA GLN A 20 1.00 4.47 17.26
C GLN A 20 0.69 3.02 16.83
N ASP A 21 -0.42 2.44 17.32
CA ASP A 21 -0.89 1.11 16.87
C ASP A 21 -1.23 1.10 15.37
N SER A 22 -1.71 2.23 14.83
CA SER A 22 -2.05 2.36 13.41
C SER A 22 -0.87 2.18 12.46
N GLN A 23 0.35 2.52 12.88
CA GLN A 23 1.54 2.44 12.02
C GLN A 23 2.11 1.02 12.00
N GLN A 24 2.12 0.35 13.15
CA GLN A 24 2.58 -1.04 13.25
C GLN A 24 1.66 -1.97 12.45
N GLU A 25 0.35 -1.80 12.59
CA GLU A 25 -0.66 -2.56 11.85
C GLU A 25 -0.51 -2.37 10.33
N LYS A 26 -0.33 -1.13 9.86
CA LYS A 26 -0.06 -0.84 8.45
C LYS A 26 1.19 -1.56 7.93
N LEU A 27 2.25 -1.64 8.74
CA LEU A 27 3.47 -2.34 8.35
C LEU A 27 3.28 -3.86 8.32
N GLU A 28 2.45 -4.43 9.20
CA GLU A 28 2.10 -5.85 9.20
C GLU A 28 1.23 -6.24 8.00
N GLN A 29 0.21 -5.44 7.69
CA GLN A 29 -0.57 -5.58 6.46
C GLN A 29 0.34 -5.49 5.23
N ARG A 30 1.26 -4.51 5.21
CA ARG A 30 2.22 -4.35 4.12
C ARG A 30 3.17 -5.53 3.98
N LYS A 31 3.64 -6.09 5.10
CA LYS A 31 4.47 -7.30 5.14
C LYS A 31 3.72 -8.49 4.54
N ALA A 32 2.48 -8.71 4.96
CA ALA A 32 1.64 -9.81 4.45
C ALA A 32 1.38 -9.69 2.94
N GLN A 33 1.10 -8.47 2.46
CA GLN A 33 0.96 -8.18 1.03
C GLN A 33 2.24 -8.52 0.25
N ILE A 34 3.39 -8.02 0.70
CA ILE A 34 4.68 -8.27 0.04
C ILE A 34 4.99 -9.78 0.02
N GLN A 35 4.72 -10.50 1.11
CA GLN A 35 4.91 -11.96 1.15
C GLN A 35 3.99 -12.69 0.17
N GLN A 36 2.74 -12.24 0.00
CA GLN A 36 1.84 -12.79 -1.01
C GLN A 36 2.37 -12.50 -2.42
N GLU A 37 2.83 -11.28 -2.69
CA GLU A 37 3.44 -10.91 -3.98
C GLU A 37 4.70 -11.73 -4.30
N ILE A 38 5.51 -12.06 -3.28
CA ILE A 38 6.67 -12.95 -3.40
C ILE A 38 6.23 -14.36 -3.79
N ARG A 39 5.22 -14.93 -3.11
CA ARG A 39 4.67 -16.26 -3.44
C ARG A 39 4.13 -16.33 -4.86
N ASP A 40 3.42 -15.29 -5.28
CA ASP A 40 2.87 -15.21 -6.63
C ASP A 40 4.00 -15.09 -7.68
N ASN A 41 5.05 -14.29 -7.40
CA ASN A 41 6.24 -14.23 -8.24
C ASN A 41 6.99 -15.57 -8.30
N GLU A 42 7.08 -16.32 -7.20
CA GLU A 42 7.72 -17.63 -7.18
C GLU A 42 6.97 -18.64 -8.06
N LYS A 43 5.63 -18.65 -8.01
CA LYS A 43 4.82 -19.48 -8.91
C LYS A 43 5.06 -19.11 -10.37
N MET A 44 5.05 -17.82 -10.70
CA MET A 44 5.34 -17.33 -12.05
C MET A 44 6.76 -17.72 -12.51
N LEU A 45 7.75 -17.59 -11.62
CA LEU A 45 9.13 -17.96 -11.90
C LEU A 45 9.26 -19.47 -12.20
N GLN A 46 8.61 -20.31 -11.41
CA GLN A 46 8.60 -21.76 -11.63
C GLN A 46 7.93 -22.14 -12.95
N SER A 47 6.80 -21.50 -13.30
CA SER A 47 6.12 -21.78 -14.57
C SER A 47 6.96 -21.38 -15.79
N VAL A 48 7.66 -20.25 -15.70
CA VAL A 48 8.53 -19.76 -16.78
C VAL A 48 9.79 -20.63 -16.88
N LYS A 49 10.46 -20.94 -15.77
CA LYS A 49 11.65 -21.82 -15.76
C LYS A 49 11.41 -23.20 -16.39
N LYS A 50 10.21 -23.76 -16.27
CA LYS A 50 9.85 -25.07 -16.85
C LYS A 50 9.65 -25.04 -18.37
N LYS A 51 9.26 -23.89 -18.93
CA LYS A 51 8.82 -23.77 -20.34
C LYS A 51 9.81 -23.00 -21.22
N GLU A 52 10.63 -22.13 -20.63
CA GLU A 52 11.42 -21.15 -21.36
C GLU A 52 12.93 -21.45 -21.35
N LYS A 53 13.56 -21.37 -22.54
CA LYS A 53 15.02 -21.38 -22.72
C LYS A 53 15.67 -19.99 -22.69
N SER A 54 14.90 -18.90 -22.60
CA SER A 54 15.40 -17.52 -22.62
C SER A 54 15.72 -17.00 -21.22
N ALA A 55 17.02 -16.83 -20.94
CA ALA A 55 17.53 -16.35 -19.67
C ALA A 55 17.08 -14.92 -19.31
N VAL A 56 16.82 -14.04 -20.29
CA VAL A 56 16.34 -12.66 -20.08
C VAL A 56 15.04 -12.62 -19.28
N ASN A 57 14.15 -13.55 -19.58
CA ASN A 57 12.80 -13.51 -19.07
C ASN A 57 12.71 -14.02 -17.63
N VAL A 58 13.49 -15.05 -17.31
CA VAL A 58 13.75 -15.50 -15.94
C VAL A 58 14.38 -14.37 -15.11
N PHE A 59 15.32 -13.62 -15.71
CA PHE A 59 15.97 -12.48 -15.05
C PHE A 59 14.98 -11.41 -14.60
N LEU A 60 14.01 -11.02 -15.44
CA LEU A 60 13.03 -9.98 -15.08
C LEU A 60 12.15 -10.35 -13.88
N ILE A 61 11.68 -11.60 -13.84
CA ILE A 61 10.84 -12.08 -12.72
C ILE A 61 11.70 -12.20 -11.45
N GLN A 62 12.94 -12.69 -11.58
CA GLN A 62 13.88 -12.76 -10.47
C GLN A 62 14.26 -11.37 -9.94
N ALA A 63 14.45 -10.38 -10.81
CA ALA A 63 14.71 -8.99 -10.43
C ALA A 63 13.54 -8.40 -9.63
N ASN A 64 12.30 -8.66 -10.05
CA ASN A 64 11.13 -8.23 -9.30
C ASN A 64 11.03 -8.92 -7.93
N LYS A 65 11.31 -10.23 -7.86
CA LYS A 65 11.38 -10.98 -6.60
C LYS A 65 12.41 -10.38 -5.63
N ILE A 66 13.62 -10.08 -6.13
CA ILE A 66 14.70 -9.43 -5.36
C ILE A 66 14.23 -8.06 -4.83
N LYS A 67 13.61 -7.23 -5.67
CA LYS A 67 13.04 -5.94 -5.27
C LYS A 67 11.98 -6.08 -4.17
N LEU A 68 11.10 -7.08 -4.26
CA LEU A 68 10.10 -7.36 -3.23
C LEU A 68 10.74 -7.80 -1.91
N LYS A 69 11.80 -8.62 -1.96
CA LYS A 69 12.55 -9.03 -0.77
C LYS A 69 13.29 -7.87 -0.11
N GLU A 70 13.91 -6.99 -0.89
CA GLU A 70 14.51 -5.75 -0.37
C GLU A 70 13.46 -4.87 0.32
N LYS A 71 12.26 -4.76 -0.29
CA LYS A 71 11.13 -4.04 0.31
C LYS A 71 10.63 -4.70 1.59
N LEU A 72 10.60 -6.03 1.65
CA LEU A 72 10.28 -6.80 2.86
C LEU A 72 11.29 -6.51 3.98
N ILE A 73 12.59 -6.64 3.69
CA ILE A 73 13.68 -6.37 4.63
C ILE A 73 13.62 -4.94 5.16
N ASN A 74 13.37 -3.96 4.28
CA ASN A 74 13.25 -2.55 4.67
C ASN A 74 12.00 -2.28 5.51
N THR A 75 10.86 -2.91 5.20
CA THR A 75 9.63 -2.84 6.01
C THR A 75 9.87 -3.41 7.40
N THR A 76 10.52 -4.57 7.50
CA THR A 76 10.86 -5.22 8.76
C THR A 76 11.86 -4.39 9.58
N ALA A 77 12.86 -3.77 8.94
CA ALA A 77 13.78 -2.86 9.62
C ALA A 77 13.08 -1.61 10.18
N LYS A 78 12.06 -1.09 9.50
CA LYS A 78 11.21 0.01 10.02
C LYS A 78 10.41 -0.44 11.25
N GLN A 79 9.81 -1.64 11.22
CA GLN A 79 9.13 -2.22 12.39
C GLN A 79 10.09 -2.37 13.58
N GLU A 80 11.30 -2.87 13.35
CA GLU A 80 12.32 -2.99 14.39
C GLU A 80 12.67 -1.62 15.01
N LYS A 81 12.82 -0.58 14.18
CA LYS A 81 13.10 0.79 14.65
C LYS A 81 11.98 1.35 15.54
N ILE A 82 10.72 1.16 15.15
CA ILE A 82 9.55 1.60 15.94
C ILE A 82 9.55 0.86 17.28
N LEU A 83 9.71 -0.47 17.25
CA LEU A 83 9.76 -1.28 18.46
C LEU A 83 10.90 -0.87 19.40
N ASN A 84 12.07 -0.54 18.86
CA ASN A 84 13.21 -0.05 19.64
C ASN A 84 12.90 1.29 20.32
N ASN A 85 12.25 2.22 19.62
CA ASN A 85 11.83 3.49 20.21
C ASN A 85 10.82 3.28 21.34
N ASP A 86 9.86 2.37 21.16
CA ASP A 86 8.85 2.07 22.17
C ASP A 86 9.45 1.44 23.41
N MET A 87 10.38 0.50 23.22
CA MET A 87 11.16 -0.08 24.29
C MET A 87 11.96 0.98 25.04
N TYR A 88 12.57 1.95 24.33
CA TYR A 88 13.29 3.06 24.94
C TYR A 88 12.38 3.92 25.83
N ILE A 89 11.20 4.32 25.33
CA ILE A 89 10.24 5.10 26.11
C ILE A 89 9.73 4.33 27.33
N ASN A 90 9.41 3.04 27.18
CA ASN A 90 8.99 2.19 28.29
C ASN A 90 10.11 2.03 29.33
N GLN A 91 11.38 1.90 28.89
CA GLN A 91 12.53 1.81 29.78
C GLN A 91 12.72 3.11 30.59
N LEU A 92 12.52 4.28 29.97
CA LEU A 92 12.55 5.56 30.70
C LEU A 92 11.46 5.62 31.79
N LYS A 93 10.26 5.13 31.49
CA LYS A 93 9.16 5.05 32.48
C LYS A 93 9.49 4.10 33.62
N VAL A 94 10.03 2.91 33.32
CA VAL A 94 10.53 1.97 34.34
C VAL A 94 11.58 2.64 35.24
N ASN A 95 12.55 3.34 34.65
CA ASN A 95 13.60 4.02 35.41
C ASN A 95 13.07 5.17 36.27
N LYS A 96 12.03 5.88 35.81
CA LYS A 96 11.33 6.90 36.60
C LYS A 96 10.58 6.26 37.77
N LEU A 97 9.75 5.26 37.52
CA LEU A 97 8.97 4.55 38.55
C LEU A 97 9.87 3.92 39.62
N LYS A 98 11.01 3.33 39.22
CA LYS A 98 11.99 2.78 40.17
C LYS A 98 12.54 3.85 41.12
N ARG A 99 12.88 5.04 40.61
CA ARG A 99 13.38 6.16 41.43
C ARG A 99 12.30 6.68 42.39
N GLU A 100 11.08 6.90 41.89
CA GLU A 100 9.96 7.37 42.71
C GLU A 100 9.59 6.36 43.80
N LEU A 101 9.53 5.07 43.47
CA LEU A 101 9.27 4.01 44.45
C LEU A 101 10.37 3.90 45.51
N ALA A 102 11.64 4.13 45.15
CA ALA A 102 12.73 4.11 46.13
C ALA A 102 12.52 5.19 47.20
N VAL A 103 12.26 6.43 46.77
CA VAL A 103 12.00 7.56 47.68
C VAL A 103 10.74 7.32 48.51
N LEU A 104 9.62 6.94 47.88
CA LEU A 104 8.36 6.69 48.59
C LEU A 104 8.48 5.57 49.63
N LYS A 105 9.18 4.48 49.31
CA LYS A 105 9.39 3.36 50.23
C LYS A 105 10.30 3.77 51.40
N GLU A 106 11.33 4.57 51.14
CA GLU A 106 12.22 5.08 52.19
C GLU A 106 11.46 5.99 53.17
N ASP A 107 10.69 6.95 52.64
CA ASP A 107 9.89 7.88 53.46
C ASP A 107 8.80 7.14 54.23
N TYR A 108 8.12 6.19 53.58
CA TYR A 108 7.13 5.35 54.24
C TYR A 108 7.77 4.52 55.36
N ALA A 109 8.93 3.91 55.12
CA ALA A 109 9.66 3.14 56.13
C ALA A 109 10.06 4.01 57.34
N LYS A 110 10.60 5.22 57.11
CA LYS A 110 10.92 6.19 58.17
C LYS A 110 9.69 6.55 59.00
N MET A 111 8.56 6.79 58.34
CA MET A 111 7.29 7.12 58.99
C MET A 111 6.75 5.95 59.83
N ILE A 112 6.80 4.72 59.30
CA ILE A 112 6.39 3.52 60.04
C ILE A 112 7.29 3.30 61.26
N LEU A 113 8.61 3.43 61.11
CA LEU A 113 9.56 3.30 62.20
C LEU A 113 9.31 4.33 63.31
N LYS A 114 9.10 5.60 62.96
CA LYS A 114 8.73 6.66 63.93
C LYS A 114 7.42 6.34 64.64
N SER A 115 6.39 5.91 63.90
CA SER A 115 5.10 5.52 64.50
C SER A 115 5.20 4.29 65.40
N TYR A 116 6.15 3.39 65.15
CA TYR A 116 6.39 2.23 66.00
C TYR A 116 7.07 2.64 67.32
N LYS A 117 8.13 3.46 67.25
CA LYS A 117 8.85 3.94 68.42
C LYS A 117 7.98 4.78 69.36
N SER A 118 7.05 5.58 68.82
CA SER A 118 6.12 6.40 69.63
C SER A 118 4.87 5.66 70.14
N ARG A 119 4.74 4.35 69.88
CA ARG A 119 3.55 3.57 70.25
C ARG A 119 3.40 3.35 71.76
N SER A 120 4.50 3.36 72.52
CA SER A 120 4.49 2.99 73.95
C SER A 120 4.33 4.16 74.93
N GLU A 121 4.62 5.40 74.52
CA GLU A 121 4.70 6.52 75.46
C GLU A 121 3.33 7.14 75.82
N GLN A 122 2.38 7.22 74.88
CA GLN A 122 0.98 7.59 75.16
C GLN A 122 0.05 6.89 74.16
N SER A 123 -0.91 6.09 74.64
CA SER A 123 -1.98 5.53 73.78
C SER A 123 -2.62 6.65 72.95
N ARG A 124 -2.96 6.40 71.67
CA ARG A 124 -3.63 7.41 70.82
C ARG A 124 -4.92 7.94 71.45
N ALA A 125 -5.62 7.09 72.20
CA ALA A 125 -6.76 7.48 73.00
C ALA A 125 -6.34 8.42 74.13
N MET A 126 -5.25 8.09 74.85
CA MET A 126 -4.69 8.94 75.90
C MET A 126 -4.24 10.30 75.37
N PHE A 127 -3.66 10.38 74.17
CA PHE A 127 -3.28 11.65 73.53
C PHE A 127 -4.49 12.56 73.23
N ILE A 128 -5.65 11.97 72.90
CA ILE A 128 -6.89 12.74 72.71
C ILE A 128 -7.49 13.12 74.07
N LEU A 129 -7.51 12.18 75.03
CA LEU A 129 -8.10 12.34 76.36
C LEU A 129 -7.29 13.27 77.28
N SER A 130 -5.98 13.43 77.07
CA SER A 130 -5.10 14.36 77.79
C SER A 130 -5.17 15.80 77.27
N SER A 131 -6.29 16.20 76.67
CA SER A 131 -6.49 17.55 76.14
C SER A 131 -7.08 18.46 77.23
N GLU A 132 -6.61 19.70 77.31
CA GLU A 132 -7.06 20.71 78.28
C GLU A 132 -8.45 21.29 77.91
N SER A 133 -8.87 21.16 76.65
CA SER A 133 -10.18 21.60 76.17
C SER A 133 -10.75 20.72 75.05
N PHE A 134 -12.07 20.77 74.87
CA PHE A 134 -12.76 20.06 73.77
C PHE A 134 -12.24 20.49 72.38
N LEU A 135 -11.98 21.79 72.17
CA LEU A 135 -11.43 22.29 70.91
C LEU A 135 -10.04 21.68 70.63
N GLN A 136 -9.19 21.54 71.66
CA GLN A 136 -7.88 20.91 71.53
C GLN A 136 -8.01 19.41 71.22
N ALA A 137 -8.91 18.70 71.89
CA ALA A 137 -9.20 17.29 71.62
C ALA A 137 -9.68 17.07 70.17
N TYR A 138 -10.60 17.92 69.69
CA TYR A 138 -11.09 17.88 68.32
C TYR A 138 -9.97 18.13 67.29
N LYS A 139 -9.11 19.13 67.51
CA LYS A 139 -7.93 19.39 66.65
C LYS A 139 -6.97 18.20 66.64
N ARG A 140 -6.64 17.63 67.81
CA ARG A 140 -5.78 16.42 67.93
C ARG A 140 -6.38 15.22 67.19
N ALA A 141 -7.69 14.99 67.31
CA ALA A 141 -8.39 13.94 66.57
C ALA A 141 -8.35 14.16 65.05
N GLN A 142 -8.54 15.40 64.58
CA GLN A 142 -8.42 15.75 63.17
C GLN A 142 -7.00 15.55 62.64
N TYR A 143 -5.96 15.90 63.39
CA TYR A 143 -4.57 15.64 62.99
C TYR A 143 -4.27 14.14 62.90
N LEU A 144 -4.74 13.33 63.87
CA LEU A 144 -4.60 11.87 63.80
C LEU A 144 -5.31 11.28 62.58
N LYS A 145 -6.49 11.81 62.23
CA LYS A 145 -7.21 11.43 61.02
C LYS A 145 -6.43 11.79 59.76
N GLN A 146 -5.92 13.02 59.66
CA GLN A 146 -5.09 13.47 58.53
C GLN A 146 -3.84 12.61 58.38
N TYR A 147 -3.14 12.31 59.48
CA TYR A 147 -1.96 11.46 59.49
C TYR A 147 -2.28 10.02 59.03
N THR A 148 -3.38 9.45 59.52
CA THR A 148 -3.82 8.10 59.11
C THR A 148 -4.19 8.06 57.63
N ASN A 149 -4.85 9.11 57.13
CA ASN A 149 -5.17 9.24 55.71
C ASN A 149 -3.91 9.40 54.86
N PHE A 150 -2.94 10.22 55.28
CA PHE A 150 -1.67 10.38 54.59
C PHE A 150 -0.92 9.05 54.49
N ARG A 151 -0.84 8.29 55.60
CA ARG A 151 -0.27 6.93 55.63
C ARG A 151 -0.95 5.99 54.64
N LYS A 152 -2.28 5.97 54.64
CA LYS A 152 -3.07 5.14 53.73
C LYS A 152 -2.81 5.52 52.27
N ASN A 153 -2.81 6.82 51.96
CA ASN A 153 -2.58 7.32 50.61
C ASN A 153 -1.17 7.01 50.10
N GLN A 154 -0.13 7.16 50.93
CA GLN A 154 1.23 6.73 50.57
C GLN A 154 1.31 5.23 50.27
N GLY A 155 0.65 4.39 51.09
CA GLY A 155 0.60 2.95 50.84
C GLY A 155 -0.08 2.60 49.51
N LEU A 156 -1.22 3.25 49.22
CA LEU A 156 -1.94 3.09 47.95
C LEU A 156 -1.11 3.60 46.75
N GLU A 157 -0.37 4.71 46.90
CA GLU A 157 0.50 5.23 45.87
C GLU A 157 1.66 4.27 45.56
N ILE A 158 2.32 3.73 46.60
CA ILE A 158 3.36 2.71 46.45
C ILE A 158 2.81 1.48 45.73
N GLN A 159 1.60 1.02 46.11
CA GLN A 159 0.95 -0.12 45.48
C GLN A 159 0.66 0.16 43.99
N GLY A 160 0.06 1.31 43.67
CA GLY A 160 -0.26 1.70 42.30
C GLY A 160 0.98 1.80 41.42
N LYS A 161 2.01 2.54 41.86
CA LYS A 161 3.28 2.65 41.13
C LYS A 161 4.01 1.32 40.99
N THR A 162 3.88 0.42 41.98
CA THR A 162 4.45 -0.94 41.89
C THR A 162 3.72 -1.77 40.84
N ALA A 163 2.40 -1.69 40.76
CA ALA A 163 1.61 -2.35 39.71
C ALA A 163 2.00 -1.82 38.33
N GLU A 164 2.08 -0.49 38.14
CA GLU A 164 2.54 0.11 36.88
C GLU A 164 3.94 -0.37 36.49
N LEU A 165 4.86 -0.47 37.46
CA LEU A 165 6.21 -0.95 37.20
C LEU A 165 6.21 -2.42 36.73
N VAL A 166 5.39 -3.28 37.33
CA VAL A 166 5.23 -4.68 36.91
C VAL A 166 4.70 -4.74 35.48
N ASP A 167 3.67 -3.95 35.17
CA ASP A 167 3.07 -3.89 33.83
C ASP A 167 4.07 -3.45 32.75
N TYR A 168 4.86 -2.40 33.03
CA TYR A 168 5.88 -1.94 32.08
C TYR A 168 7.02 -2.96 31.89
N ASN A 169 7.41 -3.68 32.94
CA ASN A 169 8.41 -4.75 32.79
C ASN A 169 7.87 -5.92 31.97
N ALA A 170 6.63 -6.36 32.23
CA ALA A 170 5.97 -7.39 31.43
C ALA A 170 5.83 -6.98 29.95
N LYS A 171 5.48 -5.71 29.69
CA LYS A 171 5.43 -5.15 28.34
C LYS A 171 6.80 -5.18 27.66
N LEU A 172 7.86 -4.78 28.35
CA LEU A 172 9.23 -4.83 27.82
C LEU A 172 9.68 -6.26 27.50
N ASP A 173 9.33 -7.24 28.33
CA ASP A 173 9.66 -8.65 28.08
C ASP A 173 8.94 -9.21 26.86
N GLY A 174 7.65 -8.87 26.69
CA GLY A 174 6.91 -9.18 25.45
C GLY A 174 7.57 -8.55 24.22
N GLN A 175 7.91 -7.25 24.28
CA GLN A 175 8.59 -6.54 23.19
C GLN A 175 9.95 -7.16 22.84
N ARG A 176 10.73 -7.63 23.83
CA ARG A 176 12.01 -8.34 23.60
C ARG A 176 11.83 -9.63 22.81
N GLN A 177 10.80 -10.42 23.11
CA GLN A 177 10.52 -11.66 22.38
C GLN A 177 10.12 -11.39 20.93
N VAL A 178 9.26 -10.39 20.70
CA VAL A 178 8.88 -9.95 19.34
C VAL A 178 10.11 -9.47 18.56
N LYS A 179 10.96 -8.64 19.18
CA LYS A 179 12.20 -8.15 18.56
C LYS A 179 13.12 -9.29 18.12
N LYS A 180 13.32 -10.31 18.97
CA LYS A 180 14.14 -11.50 18.62
C LYS A 180 13.61 -12.20 17.37
N LYS A 181 12.29 -12.40 17.27
CA LYS A 181 11.66 -13.01 16.09
C LYS A 181 11.87 -12.16 14.83
N ILE A 182 11.64 -10.86 14.91
CA ILE A 182 11.85 -9.91 13.80
C ILE A 182 13.29 -9.95 13.27
N ILE A 183 14.27 -9.96 14.17
CA ILE A 183 15.70 -10.02 13.79
C ILE A 183 16.02 -11.34 13.09
N ALA A 184 15.59 -12.48 13.65
CA ALA A 184 15.84 -13.79 13.06
C ALA A 184 15.21 -13.93 11.66
N GLU A 185 13.98 -13.44 11.48
CA GLU A 185 13.31 -13.38 10.17
C GLU A 185 14.07 -12.49 9.19
N ASN A 186 14.49 -11.28 9.60
CA ASN A 186 15.23 -10.36 8.73
C ASN A 186 16.58 -10.94 8.28
N GLN A 187 17.30 -11.61 9.19
CA GLN A 187 18.55 -12.28 8.87
C GLN A 187 18.36 -13.41 7.86
N LYS A 188 17.33 -14.24 8.04
CA LYS A 188 16.99 -15.31 7.09
C LYS A 188 16.66 -14.75 5.69
N GLU A 189 15.88 -13.68 5.62
CA GLU A 189 15.56 -13.03 4.34
C GLU A 189 16.79 -12.43 3.67
N ARG A 190 17.72 -11.84 4.44
CA ARG A 190 19.00 -11.32 3.91
C ARG A 190 19.87 -12.41 3.32
N VAL A 191 20.04 -13.54 4.02
CA VAL A 191 20.81 -14.68 3.50
C VAL A 191 20.19 -15.21 2.20
N THR A 192 18.86 -15.33 2.16
CA THR A 192 18.15 -15.80 0.96
C THR A 192 18.28 -14.80 -0.19
N LEU A 193 18.21 -13.49 0.09
CA LEU A 193 18.42 -12.44 -0.89
C LEU A 193 19.81 -12.50 -1.51
N GLU A 194 20.85 -12.73 -0.71
CA GLU A 194 22.23 -12.88 -1.21
C GLU A 194 22.39 -14.08 -2.15
N ILE A 195 21.74 -15.22 -1.82
CA ILE A 195 21.72 -16.39 -2.71
C ILE A 195 21.03 -16.05 -4.04
N GLU A 196 19.86 -15.41 -3.98
CA GLU A 196 19.10 -15.02 -5.18
C GLU A 196 19.86 -14.01 -6.06
N LYS A 197 20.58 -13.06 -5.45
CA LYS A 197 21.46 -12.12 -6.16
C LYS A 197 22.61 -12.83 -6.86
N LYS A 198 23.24 -13.82 -6.20
CA LYS A 198 24.30 -14.63 -6.81
C LYS A 198 23.79 -15.45 -8.00
N GLU A 199 22.60 -16.05 -7.89
CA GLU A 199 21.95 -16.76 -9.00
C GLU A 199 21.64 -15.81 -10.16
N GLN A 200 21.08 -14.64 -9.86
CA GLN A 200 20.80 -13.62 -10.87
C GLN A 200 22.07 -13.18 -11.59
N GLN A 201 23.19 -13.02 -10.88
CA GLN A 201 24.46 -12.65 -11.49
C GLN A 201 24.99 -13.73 -12.45
N LYS A 202 24.84 -15.01 -12.10
CA LYS A 202 25.18 -16.13 -13.01
C LYS A 202 24.34 -16.06 -14.28
N LEU A 203 23.04 -15.83 -14.14
CA LEU A 203 22.11 -15.70 -15.26
C LEU A 203 22.48 -14.51 -16.17
N VAL A 204 22.84 -13.36 -15.60
CA VAL A 204 23.32 -12.21 -16.37
C VAL A 204 24.57 -12.55 -17.19
N ASN A 205 25.51 -13.30 -16.61
CA ASN A 205 26.72 -13.70 -17.31
C ASN A 205 26.44 -14.66 -18.48
N GLU A 206 25.45 -15.53 -18.34
CA GLU A 206 24.95 -16.38 -19.42
C GLU A 206 24.30 -15.54 -20.53
N ILE A 207 23.39 -14.62 -20.17
CA ILE A 207 22.70 -13.75 -21.13
C ILE A 207 23.65 -12.87 -21.93
N LYS A 208 24.73 -12.39 -21.30
CA LYS A 208 25.73 -11.55 -21.98
C LYS A 208 26.34 -12.23 -23.22
N ARG A 209 26.38 -13.57 -23.27
CA ARG A 209 26.89 -14.33 -24.42
C ARG A 209 26.00 -14.20 -25.66
N ASP A 210 24.70 -13.98 -25.48
CA ASP A 210 23.69 -13.88 -26.55
C ASP A 210 23.32 -12.42 -26.91
N LYS A 211 24.19 -11.46 -26.58
CA LYS A 211 23.94 -10.01 -26.71
C LYS A 211 23.35 -9.60 -28.07
N ASN A 212 23.99 -10.03 -29.17
CA ASN A 212 23.58 -9.60 -30.51
C ASN A 212 22.19 -10.10 -30.88
N LYS A 213 21.84 -11.33 -30.47
CA LYS A 213 20.52 -11.92 -30.68
C LYS A 213 19.45 -11.14 -29.94
N ILE A 214 19.69 -10.78 -28.68
CA ILE A 214 18.73 -10.03 -27.87
C ILE A 214 18.50 -8.62 -28.43
N ILE A 215 19.56 -7.96 -28.90
CA ILE A 215 19.44 -6.65 -29.55
C ILE A 215 18.59 -6.76 -30.83
N ALA A 216 18.83 -7.77 -31.67
CA ALA A 216 18.05 -8.01 -32.88
C ALA A 216 16.57 -8.30 -32.57
N ASP A 217 16.30 -9.21 -31.63
CA ASP A 217 14.94 -9.56 -31.19
C ASP A 217 14.19 -8.35 -30.61
N THR A 218 14.88 -7.53 -29.81
CA THR A 218 14.29 -6.32 -29.22
C THR A 218 13.96 -5.29 -30.30
N ARG A 219 14.84 -5.09 -31.29
CA ARG A 219 14.57 -4.20 -32.43
C ARG A 219 13.36 -4.67 -33.24
N SER A 220 13.26 -5.97 -33.51
CA SER A 220 12.10 -6.56 -34.22
C SER A 220 10.79 -6.32 -33.47
N LYS A 221 10.76 -6.62 -32.16
CA LYS A 221 9.59 -6.37 -31.29
C LYS A 221 9.20 -4.89 -31.23
N GLN A 222 10.18 -3.99 -31.20
CA GLN A 222 9.94 -2.55 -31.22
C GLN A 222 9.32 -2.07 -32.55
N GLN A 223 9.72 -2.66 -33.67
CA GLN A 223 9.11 -2.36 -34.98
C GLN A 223 7.67 -2.87 -35.04
N GLU A 224 7.40 -4.08 -34.54
CA GLU A 224 6.05 -4.65 -34.45
C GLU A 224 5.14 -3.79 -33.55
N ALA A 225 5.62 -3.42 -32.35
CA ALA A 225 4.90 -2.54 -31.44
C ALA A 225 4.52 -1.21 -32.11
N LYS A 226 5.45 -0.56 -32.81
CA LYS A 226 5.19 0.69 -33.54
C LYS A 226 4.13 0.52 -34.65
N ARG A 227 4.05 -0.64 -35.30
CA ARG A 227 3.01 -0.90 -36.30
C ARG A 227 1.64 -1.03 -35.63
N ILE A 228 1.56 -1.74 -34.51
CA ILE A 228 0.33 -1.89 -33.72
C ILE A 228 -0.12 -0.53 -33.18
N ASP A 229 0.79 0.27 -32.63
CA ASP A 229 0.45 1.58 -32.06
C ASP A 229 -0.12 2.52 -33.15
N ARG A 230 0.43 2.51 -34.38
CA ARG A 230 -0.15 3.25 -35.53
C ARG A 230 -1.56 2.76 -35.90
N GLN A 231 -1.81 1.46 -35.80
CA GLN A 231 -3.13 0.89 -36.07
C GLN A 231 -4.15 1.31 -35.00
N ILE A 232 -3.73 1.33 -33.73
CA ILE A 232 -4.55 1.83 -32.61
C ILE A 232 -4.87 3.31 -32.84
N ASP A 233 -3.87 4.14 -33.16
CA ASP A 233 -4.08 5.56 -33.42
C ASP A 233 -5.06 5.80 -34.57
N ARG A 234 -5.04 4.95 -35.60
CA ARG A 234 -6.01 5.01 -36.72
C ARG A 234 -7.42 4.71 -36.23
N LEU A 235 -7.60 3.60 -35.52
CA LEU A 235 -8.91 3.17 -35.01
C LEU A 235 -9.50 4.16 -34.00
N ILE A 236 -8.65 4.80 -33.19
CA ILE A 236 -9.08 5.87 -32.29
C ILE A 236 -9.59 7.06 -33.10
N ARG A 237 -8.85 7.54 -34.11
CA ARG A 237 -9.32 8.65 -34.96
C ARG A 237 -10.64 8.33 -35.66
N GLU A 238 -10.80 7.10 -36.13
CA GLU A 238 -12.05 6.61 -36.72
C GLU A 238 -13.20 6.61 -35.70
N ALA A 239 -12.95 6.11 -34.48
CA ALA A 239 -13.92 6.11 -33.39
C ALA A 239 -14.32 7.54 -32.97
N ILE A 240 -13.36 8.46 -32.89
CA ILE A 240 -13.61 9.89 -32.61
C ILE A 240 -14.49 10.51 -33.70
N ALA A 241 -14.17 10.25 -34.98
CA ALA A 241 -14.96 10.75 -36.09
C ALA A 241 -16.37 10.14 -36.15
N GLU A 242 -16.52 8.85 -35.80
CA GLU A 242 -17.84 8.19 -35.68
C GLU A 242 -18.66 8.80 -34.53
N ALA A 243 -18.06 8.99 -33.35
CA ALA A 243 -18.71 9.59 -32.19
C ALA A 243 -19.15 11.05 -32.48
N ASN A 244 -18.28 11.84 -33.10
CA ASN A 244 -18.58 13.22 -33.47
C ASN A 244 -19.68 13.31 -34.54
N ARG A 245 -19.72 12.37 -35.50
CA ARG A 245 -20.82 12.26 -36.47
C ARG A 245 -22.15 11.94 -35.79
N LYS A 246 -22.17 10.98 -34.87
CA LYS A 246 -23.38 10.63 -34.10
C LYS A 246 -23.86 11.82 -33.26
N ALA A 247 -22.96 12.48 -32.54
CA ALA A 247 -23.29 13.66 -31.73
C ALA A 247 -23.81 14.84 -32.57
N ALA A 248 -23.29 15.04 -33.78
CA ALA A 248 -23.79 16.06 -34.70
C ALA A 248 -25.18 15.69 -35.26
N ALA A 249 -25.41 14.41 -35.59
CA ALA A 249 -26.69 13.93 -36.07
C ALA A 249 -27.80 14.03 -35.01
N GLU A 250 -27.51 13.74 -33.73
CA GLU A 250 -28.49 13.92 -32.65
C GLU A 250 -28.84 15.39 -32.41
N LYS A 251 -27.85 16.28 -32.41
CA LYS A 251 -28.10 17.73 -32.32
C LYS A 251 -28.93 18.27 -33.48
N ALA A 252 -28.79 17.70 -34.68
CA ALA A 252 -29.59 18.07 -35.85
C ALA A 252 -31.05 17.56 -35.77
N LYS A 253 -31.30 16.47 -35.04
CA LYS A 253 -32.66 15.98 -34.75
C LYS A 253 -33.38 16.87 -33.73
N ASP A 254 -32.66 17.38 -32.74
CA ASP A 254 -33.22 18.26 -31.70
C ASP A 254 -33.44 19.72 -32.18
N ASN A 255 -32.83 20.13 -33.31
CA ASN A 255 -32.99 21.46 -33.92
C ASN A 255 -33.10 21.35 -35.46
N PRO A 256 -34.31 21.23 -36.03
CA PRO A 256 -34.53 21.02 -37.47
C PRO A 256 -34.11 22.18 -38.38
N GLY A 257 -33.81 23.37 -37.82
CA GLY A 257 -33.50 24.60 -38.57
C GLY A 257 -32.01 24.98 -38.64
N ALA A 258 -31.10 24.18 -38.07
CA ALA A 258 -29.67 24.48 -38.13
C ALA A 258 -29.07 24.09 -39.49
N PRO A 259 -28.26 24.95 -40.15
CA PRO A 259 -27.64 24.60 -41.43
C PRO A 259 -26.77 23.36 -41.25
N ALA A 260 -26.95 22.37 -42.13
CA ALA A 260 -26.12 21.17 -42.18
C ALA A 260 -24.66 21.60 -42.33
N SER A 261 -23.89 21.55 -41.24
CA SER A 261 -22.50 22.02 -41.29
C SER A 261 -21.69 21.08 -42.19
N THR A 262 -21.24 21.59 -43.33
CA THR A 262 -20.31 20.94 -44.27
C THR A 262 -18.86 20.90 -43.75
N ALA A 263 -18.66 21.21 -42.46
CA ALA A 263 -17.34 21.21 -41.85
C ALA A 263 -16.80 19.78 -41.65
N PRO A 264 -15.51 19.52 -41.96
CA PRO A 264 -14.91 18.22 -41.72
C PRO A 264 -14.98 17.86 -40.23
N VAL A 265 -15.52 16.68 -39.95
CA VAL A 265 -15.66 16.17 -38.58
C VAL A 265 -14.27 15.99 -37.97
N SER A 266 -14.00 16.66 -36.85
CA SER A 266 -12.72 16.53 -36.15
C SER A 266 -12.46 15.08 -35.77
N SER A 267 -11.28 14.57 -36.10
CA SER A 267 -10.83 13.20 -35.78
C SER A 267 -9.82 13.16 -34.63
N SER A 268 -9.46 14.33 -34.08
CA SER A 268 -8.44 14.47 -33.04
C SER A 268 -9.00 14.72 -31.64
N LYS A 269 -10.23 15.20 -31.51
CA LYS A 269 -10.88 15.49 -30.23
C LYS A 269 -12.35 15.10 -30.24
N ILE A 270 -12.80 14.42 -29.20
CA ILE A 270 -14.19 14.01 -29.03
C ILE A 270 -15.03 15.22 -28.60
N ALA A 271 -16.12 15.46 -29.32
CA ALA A 271 -17.19 16.36 -28.95
C ALA A 271 -18.13 15.62 -27.98
N LEU A 272 -17.88 15.79 -26.68
CA LEU A 272 -18.59 15.06 -25.64
C LEU A 272 -20.07 15.48 -25.56
N THR A 273 -20.96 14.47 -25.56
CA THR A 273 -22.36 14.59 -25.13
C THR A 273 -22.42 14.90 -23.63
N PRO A 274 -23.55 15.42 -23.09
CA PRO A 274 -23.69 15.63 -21.65
C PRO A 274 -23.35 14.39 -20.83
N GLU A 275 -23.84 13.22 -21.24
CA GLU A 275 -23.52 11.93 -20.60
C GLU A 275 -22.02 11.59 -20.71
N GLY A 276 -21.42 11.79 -21.89
CA GLY A 276 -19.99 11.57 -22.10
C GLY A 276 -19.09 12.49 -21.25
N LYS A 277 -19.54 13.71 -20.94
CA LYS A 277 -18.82 14.62 -20.04
C LYS A 277 -18.83 14.12 -18.61
N VAL A 278 -19.95 13.59 -18.14
CA VAL A 278 -20.06 12.99 -16.79
C VAL A 278 -19.14 11.78 -16.71
N LEU A 279 -19.23 10.86 -17.67
CA LEU A 279 -18.39 9.66 -17.70
C LEU A 279 -16.89 9.98 -17.76
N ALA A 280 -16.48 10.97 -18.58
CA ALA A 280 -15.10 11.43 -18.64
C ALA A 280 -14.62 12.06 -17.33
N ALA A 281 -15.48 12.86 -16.67
CA ALA A 281 -15.17 13.46 -15.38
C ALA A 281 -15.01 12.39 -14.30
N ASP A 282 -15.88 11.38 -14.28
CA ASP A 282 -15.83 10.26 -13.33
C ASP A 282 -14.59 9.38 -13.56
N PHE A 283 -14.25 9.08 -14.83
CA PHE A 283 -13.01 8.37 -15.17
C PHE A 283 -11.78 9.15 -14.66
N LYS A 284 -11.72 10.45 -14.93
CA LYS A 284 -10.63 11.33 -14.48
C LYS A 284 -10.56 11.45 -12.95
N ALA A 285 -11.70 11.50 -12.26
CA ALA A 285 -11.78 11.56 -10.81
C ALA A 285 -11.23 10.30 -10.12
N ASN A 286 -11.27 9.15 -10.82
CA ASN A 286 -10.73 7.88 -10.35
C ASN A 286 -9.25 7.68 -10.68
N ARG A 287 -8.53 8.71 -11.14
CA ARG A 287 -7.08 8.65 -11.33
C ARG A 287 -6.37 8.26 -10.02
N GLY A 288 -5.53 7.24 -10.10
CA GLY A 288 -4.81 6.65 -8.96
C GLY A 288 -5.64 5.68 -8.14
N LYS A 289 -6.88 5.39 -8.55
CA LYS A 289 -7.82 4.47 -7.90
C LYS A 289 -8.39 3.42 -8.85
N LEU A 290 -8.01 3.44 -10.13
CA LEU A 290 -8.52 2.45 -11.08
C LEU A 290 -8.03 1.05 -10.70
N PRO A 291 -8.90 0.02 -10.72
CA PRO A 291 -8.47 -1.35 -10.53
C PRO A 291 -7.49 -1.77 -11.62
N TRP A 292 -6.64 -2.73 -11.28
CA TRP A 292 -5.71 -3.32 -12.25
C TRP A 292 -6.46 -4.10 -13.33
N PRO A 293 -5.98 -4.08 -14.59
CA PRO A 293 -6.61 -4.81 -15.70
C PRO A 293 -6.48 -6.33 -15.55
N VAL A 294 -5.71 -6.81 -14.58
CA VAL A 294 -5.58 -8.21 -14.16
C VAL A 294 -5.55 -8.29 -12.63
N GLU A 295 -5.92 -9.43 -12.07
CA GLU A 295 -6.01 -9.61 -10.61
C GLU A 295 -4.66 -9.63 -9.92
N LYS A 296 -3.71 -10.36 -10.48
CA LYS A 296 -2.36 -10.50 -9.94
C LYS A 296 -1.36 -10.15 -11.01
N GLY A 297 -0.22 -9.61 -10.60
CA GLY A 297 0.85 -9.26 -11.52
C GLY A 297 1.64 -8.03 -11.10
N PHE A 298 2.67 -7.73 -11.87
CA PHE A 298 3.52 -6.56 -11.68
C PHE A 298 3.85 -5.94 -13.04
N ILE A 299 4.15 -4.64 -13.05
CA ILE A 299 4.60 -3.95 -14.26
C ILE A 299 6.01 -4.43 -14.60
N SER A 300 6.14 -5.18 -15.69
CA SER A 300 7.42 -5.68 -16.19
C SER A 300 8.12 -4.70 -17.13
N LEU A 301 7.36 -3.82 -17.78
CA LEU A 301 7.88 -2.72 -18.59
C LEU A 301 6.96 -1.51 -18.39
N GLY A 302 7.51 -0.39 -17.94
CA GLY A 302 6.73 0.82 -17.66
C GLY A 302 6.45 1.65 -18.91
N TYR A 303 5.82 2.80 -18.71
CA TYR A 303 5.51 3.76 -19.78
C TYR A 303 6.73 4.60 -20.20
N GLY A 304 6.76 4.97 -21.49
CA GLY A 304 7.75 5.87 -22.08
C GLY A 304 8.99 5.16 -22.61
N ASP A 305 10.04 5.94 -22.83
CA ASP A 305 11.34 5.44 -23.25
C ASP A 305 12.15 5.01 -22.03
N GLN A 306 12.56 3.74 -22.03
CA GLN A 306 13.29 3.15 -20.92
C GLN A 306 14.52 2.38 -21.43
N PRO A 307 15.64 2.40 -20.70
CA PRO A 307 16.78 1.55 -21.05
C PRO A 307 16.39 0.08 -20.90
N HIS A 308 16.84 -0.76 -21.83
CA HIS A 308 16.64 -2.20 -21.72
C HIS A 308 17.30 -2.72 -20.42
N PRO A 309 16.62 -3.53 -19.60
CA PRO A 309 17.11 -3.93 -18.26
C PRO A 309 18.49 -4.58 -18.21
N LEU A 310 18.94 -5.17 -19.33
CA LEU A 310 20.25 -5.82 -19.46
C LEU A 310 21.24 -5.05 -20.35
N TYR A 311 20.75 -4.14 -21.18
CA TYR A 311 21.57 -3.42 -22.16
C TYR A 311 21.15 -1.94 -22.15
N PRO A 312 21.66 -1.14 -21.18
CA PRO A 312 21.21 0.23 -21.01
C PRO A 312 21.40 1.14 -22.23
N SER A 313 22.30 0.79 -23.15
CA SER A 313 22.50 1.50 -24.42
C SER A 313 21.39 1.28 -25.45
N LEU A 314 20.46 0.34 -25.21
CA LEU A 314 19.31 0.08 -26.05
C LEU A 314 18.06 0.67 -25.41
N THR A 315 17.45 1.65 -26.06
CA THR A 315 16.17 2.23 -25.63
C THR A 315 15.01 1.37 -26.10
N VAL A 316 14.08 1.08 -25.19
CA VAL A 316 12.82 0.38 -25.43
C VAL A 316 11.70 1.38 -25.21
N HIS A 317 10.93 1.67 -26.26
CA HIS A 317 9.74 2.51 -26.17
C HIS A 317 8.53 1.67 -25.79
N ASN A 318 7.71 2.18 -24.88
CA ASN A 318 6.42 1.60 -24.54
C ASN A 318 5.35 2.68 -24.39
N SER A 319 4.34 2.65 -25.25
CA SER A 319 3.22 3.62 -25.23
C SER A 319 2.16 3.33 -24.15
N GLY A 320 2.38 2.31 -23.32
CA GLY A 320 1.52 1.95 -22.20
C GLY A 320 2.33 1.33 -21.06
N VAL A 321 1.77 0.33 -20.39
CA VAL A 321 2.47 -0.51 -19.41
C VAL A 321 2.29 -1.98 -19.78
N GLU A 322 3.33 -2.77 -19.62
CA GLU A 322 3.23 -4.23 -19.71
C GLU A 322 3.16 -4.83 -18.32
N ILE A 323 2.10 -5.58 -18.04
CA ILE A 323 1.87 -6.21 -16.75
C ILE A 323 2.04 -7.72 -16.92
N THR A 324 3.06 -8.28 -16.28
CA THR A 324 3.25 -9.75 -16.22
C THR A 324 2.34 -10.33 -15.15
N THR A 325 1.60 -11.39 -15.51
CA THR A 325 0.59 -12.06 -14.69
C THR A 325 0.71 -13.58 -14.76
N GLU A 326 -0.14 -14.30 -14.02
CA GLU A 326 -0.18 -15.76 -13.98
C GLU A 326 -0.79 -16.36 -15.26
N GLN A 327 -0.45 -17.61 -15.54
CA GLN A 327 -0.99 -18.31 -16.71
C GLN A 327 -2.52 -18.43 -16.61
N GLY A 328 -3.20 -18.08 -17.70
CA GLY A 328 -4.66 -18.16 -17.78
C GLY A 328 -5.41 -17.01 -17.12
N ALA A 329 -4.71 -15.95 -16.70
CA ALA A 329 -5.31 -14.76 -16.12
C ALA A 329 -6.38 -14.13 -17.04
N THR A 330 -7.45 -13.64 -16.41
CA THR A 330 -8.54 -12.93 -17.08
C THR A 330 -8.25 -11.43 -17.10
N ALA A 331 -8.37 -10.82 -18.27
CA ALA A 331 -8.34 -9.37 -18.45
C ALA A 331 -9.70 -8.77 -18.03
N ARG A 332 -9.66 -7.67 -17.30
CA ARG A 332 -10.83 -6.99 -16.74
C ARG A 332 -10.84 -5.51 -17.10
N ALA A 333 -12.03 -4.97 -17.36
CA ALA A 333 -12.21 -3.54 -17.61
C ALA A 333 -11.83 -2.73 -16.36
N VAL A 334 -11.01 -1.69 -16.54
CA VAL A 334 -10.60 -0.83 -15.42
C VAL A 334 -11.67 0.17 -15.01
N PHE A 335 -12.65 0.44 -15.87
CA PHE A 335 -13.74 1.37 -15.62
C PHE A 335 -14.95 1.02 -16.50
N GLU A 336 -16.11 1.59 -16.19
CA GLU A 336 -17.31 1.41 -17.00
C GLU A 336 -17.22 2.19 -18.32
N GLY A 337 -17.72 1.63 -19.42
CA GLY A 337 -17.63 2.28 -20.73
C GLY A 337 -18.25 1.45 -21.84
N GLU A 338 -18.00 1.84 -23.09
CA GLU A 338 -18.49 1.14 -24.28
C GLU A 338 -17.31 0.57 -25.09
N VAL A 339 -17.42 -0.67 -25.55
CA VAL A 339 -16.40 -1.29 -26.39
C VAL A 339 -16.40 -0.62 -27.77
N SER A 340 -15.39 0.22 -28.01
CA SER A 340 -15.26 0.96 -29.26
C SER A 340 -14.78 0.07 -30.41
N SER A 341 -13.87 -0.88 -30.14
CA SER A 341 -13.37 -1.81 -31.16
C SER A 341 -12.74 -3.06 -30.54
N VAL A 342 -12.82 -4.17 -31.29
CA VAL A 342 -12.08 -5.41 -31.01
C VAL A 342 -11.14 -5.67 -32.18
N MET A 343 -9.84 -5.59 -31.92
CA MET A 343 -8.78 -5.74 -32.90
C MET A 343 -8.26 -7.17 -32.93
N VAL A 344 -8.09 -7.72 -34.13
CA VAL A 344 -7.32 -8.95 -34.37
C VAL A 344 -5.95 -8.52 -34.87
N LEU A 345 -4.94 -8.53 -34.00
CA LEU A 345 -3.57 -8.13 -34.33
C LEU A 345 -2.82 -9.28 -35.03
N SER A 346 -3.10 -10.52 -34.62
CA SER A 346 -2.67 -11.74 -35.28
C SER A 346 -3.65 -12.87 -34.98
N PRO A 347 -3.56 -14.04 -35.64
CA PRO A 347 -4.47 -15.17 -35.37
C PRO A 347 -4.54 -15.59 -33.90
N ILE A 348 -3.47 -15.32 -33.14
CA ILE A 348 -3.34 -15.68 -31.74
C ILE A 348 -3.36 -14.47 -30.80
N ASN A 349 -3.39 -13.24 -31.31
CA ASN A 349 -3.31 -12.00 -30.52
C ASN A 349 -4.44 -11.04 -30.88
N ARG A 350 -5.26 -10.72 -29.87
CA ARG A 350 -6.37 -9.78 -29.97
C ARG A 350 -6.18 -8.62 -29.00
N ALA A 351 -6.83 -7.50 -29.29
CA ALA A 351 -6.91 -6.37 -28.39
C ALA A 351 -8.34 -5.82 -28.29
N VAL A 352 -8.71 -5.34 -27.12
CA VAL A 352 -10.01 -4.70 -26.86
C VAL A 352 -9.77 -3.23 -26.55
N MET A 353 -10.59 -2.35 -27.13
CA MET A 353 -10.57 -0.92 -26.87
C MET A 353 -11.91 -0.49 -26.30
N ILE A 354 -11.89 0.14 -25.12
CA ILE A 354 -13.06 0.63 -24.40
C ILE A 354 -13.00 2.15 -24.31
N GLN A 355 -14.10 2.81 -24.60
CA GLN A 355 -14.27 4.26 -24.52
C GLN A 355 -14.96 4.66 -23.20
N HIS A 356 -14.41 5.67 -22.54
CA HIS A 356 -14.87 6.25 -21.27
C HIS A 356 -15.03 7.77 -21.42
N GLY A 357 -15.93 8.22 -22.30
CA GLY A 357 -16.03 9.64 -22.69
C GLY A 357 -14.93 10.03 -23.67
N ASP A 358 -14.02 10.94 -23.29
CA ASP A 358 -12.85 11.36 -24.11
C ASP A 358 -11.60 10.53 -23.82
N TYR A 359 -11.70 9.53 -22.95
CA TYR A 359 -10.64 8.57 -22.65
C TYR A 359 -10.87 7.23 -23.36
N PHE A 360 -9.77 6.58 -23.75
CA PHE A 360 -9.77 5.22 -24.26
C PHE A 360 -8.84 4.35 -23.43
N THR A 361 -9.27 3.13 -23.12
CA THR A 361 -8.42 2.09 -22.55
C THR A 361 -8.24 0.96 -23.54
N VAL A 362 -7.00 0.51 -23.72
CA VAL A 362 -6.66 -0.57 -24.67
C VAL A 362 -6.00 -1.71 -23.94
N TYR A 363 -6.50 -2.93 -24.18
CA TYR A 363 -6.04 -4.17 -23.57
C TYR A 363 -5.54 -5.08 -24.67
N GLN A 364 -4.22 -5.25 -24.79
CA GLN A 364 -3.60 -6.08 -25.84
C GLN A 364 -3.09 -7.41 -25.30
N ASN A 365 -2.68 -8.29 -26.21
CA ASN A 365 -2.19 -9.64 -25.93
C ASN A 365 -3.26 -10.55 -25.33
N LEU A 366 -4.48 -10.46 -25.85
CA LEU A 366 -5.60 -11.33 -25.48
C LEU A 366 -5.65 -12.55 -26.40
N SER A 367 -5.75 -13.74 -25.80
CA SER A 367 -5.96 -15.01 -26.52
C SER A 367 -7.42 -15.20 -26.90
N GLN A 368 -8.35 -14.72 -26.07
CA GLN A 368 -9.79 -14.78 -26.28
C GLN A 368 -10.40 -13.45 -25.81
N VAL A 369 -11.48 -13.04 -26.47
CA VAL A 369 -12.24 -11.83 -26.14
C VAL A 369 -13.68 -12.25 -25.84
N PHE A 370 -14.26 -11.69 -24.78
CA PHE A 370 -15.61 -12.03 -24.30
C PHE A 370 -16.66 -10.96 -24.62
N VAL A 371 -16.25 -9.86 -25.24
CA VAL A 371 -17.08 -8.69 -25.55
C VAL A 371 -16.98 -8.33 -27.03
N SER A 372 -18.01 -7.67 -27.54
CA SER A 372 -18.15 -7.24 -28.94
C SER A 372 -18.19 -5.72 -29.04
N LYS A 373 -17.96 -5.16 -30.24
CA LYS A 373 -18.09 -3.73 -30.49
C LYS A 373 -19.51 -3.26 -30.17
N GLY A 374 -19.63 -2.19 -29.38
CA GLY A 374 -20.90 -1.61 -28.92
C GLY A 374 -21.36 -2.11 -27.55
N ASP A 375 -20.73 -3.14 -26.99
CA ASP A 375 -21.12 -3.66 -25.67
C ASP A 375 -20.78 -2.64 -24.57
N LYS A 376 -21.73 -2.41 -23.66
CA LYS A 376 -21.48 -1.68 -22.42
C LYS A 376 -20.80 -2.62 -21.41
N VAL A 377 -19.69 -2.16 -20.85
CA VAL A 377 -18.90 -2.91 -19.87
C VAL A 377 -18.88 -2.18 -18.55
N ASN A 378 -18.95 -2.92 -17.46
CA ASN A 378 -18.85 -2.42 -16.10
C ASN A 378 -17.43 -2.53 -15.55
N ILE A 379 -17.14 -1.79 -14.48
CA ILE A 379 -15.86 -1.91 -13.77
C ILE A 379 -15.60 -3.36 -13.32
N LYS A 380 -14.37 -3.84 -13.52
CA LYS A 380 -13.92 -5.22 -13.26
C LYS A 380 -14.61 -6.32 -14.07
N GLN A 381 -15.46 -5.98 -15.04
CA GLN A 381 -16.05 -6.98 -15.94
C GLN A 381 -14.96 -7.70 -16.73
N SER A 382 -15.09 -9.02 -16.85
CA SER A 382 -14.19 -9.85 -17.65
C SER A 382 -14.36 -9.54 -19.14
N ILE A 383 -13.29 -9.13 -19.81
CA ILE A 383 -13.30 -8.74 -21.23
C ILE A 383 -12.53 -9.70 -22.13
N GLY A 384 -11.71 -10.57 -21.55
CA GLY A 384 -10.97 -11.57 -22.30
C GLY A 384 -9.97 -12.36 -21.46
N LYS A 385 -9.27 -13.29 -22.10
CA LYS A 385 -8.23 -14.12 -21.48
C LYS A 385 -6.85 -13.70 -21.96
N VAL A 386 -5.96 -13.35 -21.04
CA VAL A 386 -4.59 -12.92 -21.40
C VAL A 386 -3.83 -14.08 -22.00
N ARG A 387 -3.16 -13.83 -23.13
CA ARG A 387 -2.39 -14.85 -23.84
C ARG A 387 -1.11 -15.16 -23.08
N THR A 388 -0.90 -16.46 -22.86
CA THR A 388 0.41 -17.00 -22.49
C THR A 388 1.19 -17.30 -23.76
N SER A 389 2.36 -16.71 -23.91
CA SER A 389 3.27 -16.99 -25.01
C SER A 389 3.75 -18.45 -24.96
N GLY A 390 3.65 -19.18 -26.07
CA GLY A 390 4.10 -20.58 -26.15
C GLY A 390 5.62 -20.73 -25.98
N ASP A 391 6.39 -19.78 -26.53
CA ASP A 391 7.86 -19.83 -26.55
C ASP A 391 8.47 -19.40 -25.22
N THR A 392 7.80 -18.46 -24.52
CA THR A 392 8.33 -17.85 -23.29
C THR A 392 7.57 -18.28 -22.03
N GLY A 393 6.41 -18.92 -22.16
CA GLY A 393 5.55 -19.24 -21.01
C GLY A 393 5.04 -18.01 -20.24
N LYS A 394 5.34 -16.78 -20.69
CA LYS A 394 4.92 -15.54 -20.03
C LYS A 394 3.52 -15.16 -20.42
N THR A 395 2.76 -14.68 -19.44
CA THR A 395 1.44 -14.09 -19.64
C THR A 395 1.56 -12.60 -19.36
N ILE A 396 1.49 -11.78 -20.40
CA ILE A 396 1.70 -10.33 -20.31
C ILE A 396 0.47 -9.65 -20.88
N ILE A 397 -0.06 -8.63 -20.22
CA ILE A 397 -1.06 -7.74 -20.79
C ILE A 397 -0.42 -6.38 -21.04
N LYS A 398 -0.49 -5.87 -22.28
CA LYS A 398 -0.10 -4.47 -22.57
C LYS A 398 -1.36 -3.62 -22.41
N PHE A 399 -1.30 -2.67 -21.48
CA PHE A 399 -2.41 -1.81 -21.11
C PHE A 399 -2.06 -0.35 -21.43
N LEU A 400 -2.94 0.34 -22.15
CA LEU A 400 -2.76 1.73 -22.55
C LEU A 400 -3.95 2.56 -22.08
N ILE A 401 -3.69 3.82 -21.74
CA ILE A 401 -4.71 4.83 -21.50
C ILE A 401 -4.41 5.99 -22.44
N LEU A 402 -5.40 6.38 -23.23
CA LEU A 402 -5.30 7.54 -24.12
C LEU A 402 -6.38 8.54 -23.74
N GLN A 403 -6.08 9.82 -23.89
CA GLN A 403 -7.06 10.89 -23.88
C GLN A 403 -7.12 11.49 -25.27
N ASN A 404 -8.26 11.33 -25.95
CA ASN A 404 -8.37 11.54 -27.38
C ASN A 404 -7.28 10.75 -28.12
N THR A 405 -6.35 11.43 -28.78
CA THR A 405 -5.23 10.82 -29.51
C THR A 405 -3.90 10.82 -28.73
N SER A 406 -3.87 11.28 -27.48
CA SER A 406 -2.64 11.41 -26.70
C SER A 406 -2.51 10.29 -25.67
N ASN A 407 -1.35 9.63 -25.64
CA ASN A 407 -1.04 8.60 -24.64
C ASN A 407 -0.83 9.22 -23.25
N ASN A 408 -1.39 8.56 -22.25
CA ASN A 408 -1.18 8.88 -20.84
C ASN A 408 -0.45 7.73 -20.16
N ASN A 409 0.45 8.04 -19.22
CA ASN A 409 1.12 7.03 -18.41
C ASN A 409 0.10 6.28 -17.53
N PRO A 410 -0.20 4.99 -17.76
CA PRO A 410 -1.21 4.25 -17.00
C PRO A 410 -0.83 4.03 -15.53
N GLU A 411 0.45 4.05 -15.17
CA GLU A 411 0.89 3.80 -13.79
C GLU A 411 0.30 4.81 -12.80
N GLY A 412 0.16 6.07 -13.23
CA GLY A 412 -0.44 7.13 -12.41
C GLY A 412 -1.97 7.07 -12.33
N TRP A 413 -2.60 6.09 -12.97
CA TRP A 413 -4.05 5.90 -12.97
C TRP A 413 -4.48 4.67 -12.16
N LEU A 414 -3.64 3.63 -12.17
CA LEU A 414 -3.89 2.39 -11.42
C LEU A 414 -3.77 2.63 -9.91
N GLN A 415 -4.56 1.89 -9.14
CA GLN A 415 -4.46 1.88 -7.68
C GLN A 415 -3.08 1.38 -7.24
N ASN A 416 -2.50 2.04 -6.24
CA ASN A 416 -1.26 1.58 -5.62
C ASN A 416 -1.47 0.20 -4.99
N ARG A 417 -0.61 -0.76 -5.36
CA ARG A 417 -0.54 -2.07 -4.71
C ARG A 417 0.24 -2.01 -3.40
#